data_AF-A0A1Y3E6W5-F1
#
_entry.id   AF-A0A1Y3E6W5-F1
#
_cell.length_a   1.000
_cell.length_b   1.000
_cell.length_c   1.000
_cell.angle_alpha   90.00
_cell.angle_beta   90.00
_cell.angle_gamma   90.00
#
_symmetry.space_group_name_H-M   'P 1'
#
loop_
_entity.id
_entity.type
_entity.pdbx_description
1 polymer ?
#
loop_
_entity_poly.entity_id
_entity_poly.type
_entity_poly.pdbx_seq_one_letter_code
_entity_poly.pdbx_strand_id
1 'polypeptide(L)'
;MNFDTVFRETRSGRNVRQIIVQPDPDVSEPDTVSEDELDHTFQQSNISSDDEVIEEDDASTDAKRKSYIWRRRPFNPKTEPFIGK
;
A
#
# COMPACT_ATOMS: atom_id res chain seq x y z
N MET A 1 5.61 1.22 -15.79
CA MET A 1 5.83 0.68 -14.43
C MET A 1 7.03 -0.24 -14.35
N ASN A 2 8.18 0.38 -14.11
CA ASN A 2 9.42 -0.28 -13.70
C ASN A 2 9.49 -0.29 -12.16
N PHE A 3 9.99 -1.36 -11.55
CA PHE A 3 10.18 -1.44 -10.10
C PHE A 3 11.42 -2.25 -9.74
N ASP A 4 12.13 -1.78 -8.72
CA ASP A 4 13.27 -2.48 -8.15
C ASP A 4 12.88 -3.20 -6.86
N THR A 5 13.54 -4.33 -6.61
CA THR A 5 13.41 -5.05 -5.34
C THR A 5 14.73 -4.96 -4.59
N VAL A 6 14.69 -4.40 -3.38
CA VAL A 6 15.84 -4.33 -2.48
C VAL A 6 15.53 -5.02 -1.16
N PHE A 7 16.57 -5.51 -0.48
CA PHE A 7 16.45 -6.09 0.85
C PHE A 7 17.10 -5.17 1.86
N ARG A 8 16.35 -4.78 2.90
CA ARG A 8 16.85 -3.95 3.99
C ARG A 8 16.81 -4.73 5.29
N GLU A 9 17.92 -4.73 6.02
CA GLU A 9 17.96 -5.26 7.37
C GLU A 9 17.31 -4.25 8.33
N THR A 10 16.35 -4.72 9.13
CA THR A 10 15.75 -3.89 10.18
C THR A 10 16.65 -3.88 11.42
N ARG A 11 16.41 -2.93 12.32
CA ARG A 11 17.08 -2.87 13.63
C ARG A 11 16.97 -4.18 14.44
N SER A 12 15.99 -5.04 14.14
CA SER A 12 15.83 -6.36 14.76
C SER A 12 16.59 -7.48 14.05
N GLY A 13 17.46 -7.16 13.08
CA GLY A 13 18.20 -8.15 12.27
C GLY A 13 17.34 -8.95 11.29
N ARG A 14 16.10 -8.49 11.00
CA ARG A 14 15.22 -9.17 10.03
C ARG A 14 15.40 -8.54 8.66
N ASN A 15 15.60 -9.37 7.63
CA ASN A 15 15.63 -8.91 6.25
C ASN A 15 14.21 -8.69 5.72
N VAL A 16 13.91 -7.44 5.36
CA VAL A 16 12.62 -7.05 4.79
C VAL A 16 12.82 -6.72 3.32
N ARG A 17 11.96 -7.29 2.46
CA ARG A 17 11.87 -6.92 1.04
C ARG A 17 11.16 -5.57 0.93
N GLN A 18 11.80 -4.63 0.27
CA GLN A 18 11.18 -3.38 -0.17
C GLN A 18 11.08 -3.37 -1.69
N ILE A 19 9.94 -2.87 -2.17
CA ILE A 19 9.69 -2.63 -3.59
C ILE A 19 9.77 -1.12 -3.78
N ILE A 20 10.63 -0.68 -4.69
CA ILE A 20 10.75 0.72 -5.08
C ILE A 20 10.12 0.85 -6.46
N VAL A 21 9.02 1.57 -6.54
CA VAL A 21 8.38 1.88 -7.83
C VAL A 21 9.10 3.07 -8.43
N GLN A 22 9.69 2.91 -9.61
CA GLN A 22 10.30 4.02 -10.32
C GLN A 22 9.18 4.82 -11.01
N PRO A 23 9.16 6.15 -10.86
CA PRO A 23 8.26 6.98 -11.65
C PRO A 23 8.60 6.80 -13.13
N ASP A 24 7.58 6.75 -13.98
CA ASP A 24 7.81 6.68 -15.42
C ASP A 24 8.43 8.03 -15.88
N PRO A 25 9.53 8.02 -16.65
CA PRO A 25 10.29 9.23 -16.99
C PRO A 25 9.51 10.23 -17.86
N ASP A 26 8.43 9.79 -18.49
CA ASP A 26 7.60 10.61 -19.39
C ASP A 26 6.41 11.27 -18.68
N VAL A 27 6.30 11.15 -17.36
CA VAL A 27 5.27 11.86 -16.58
C VAL A 27 5.78 13.26 -16.26
N SER A 28 5.38 14.23 -17.08
CA SER A 28 5.52 15.66 -16.80
C SER A 28 4.80 16.03 -15.50
N GLU A 29 5.29 17.07 -14.81
CA GLU A 29 4.60 17.66 -13.67
C GLU A 29 3.13 17.93 -14.07
N PRO A 30 2.15 17.55 -13.24
CA PRO A 30 0.77 17.92 -13.51
C PRO A 30 0.72 19.44 -13.58
N ASP A 31 -0.07 19.98 -14.51
CA ASP A 31 -0.25 21.43 -14.67
C ASP A 31 -0.77 21.97 -13.34
N THR A 32 0.12 22.54 -12.52
CA THR A 32 -0.22 23.01 -11.18
C THR A 32 -0.99 24.29 -11.40
N VAL A 33 -2.31 24.19 -11.37
CA VAL A 33 -3.19 25.35 -11.19
C VAL A 33 -2.73 26.03 -9.89
N SER A 34 -2.20 27.23 -10.02
CA SER A 34 -1.72 28.02 -8.89
C SER A 34 -2.85 28.27 -7.90
N GLU A 35 -2.55 28.28 -6.59
CA GLU A 35 -3.51 28.56 -5.51
C GLU A 35 -4.29 29.88 -5.68
N ASP A 36 -3.83 30.79 -6.54
CA ASP A 36 -4.47 32.07 -6.84
C ASP A 36 -5.89 31.93 -7.46
N GLU A 37 -6.22 30.79 -8.07
CA GLU A 37 -7.54 30.57 -8.68
C GLU A 37 -8.53 29.77 -7.80
N LEU A 38 -8.12 29.35 -6.60
CA LEU A 38 -8.95 28.53 -5.69
C LEU A 38 -9.91 29.35 -4.79
N ASP A 39 -10.06 30.64 -5.03
CA ASP A 39 -10.90 31.54 -4.20
C ASP A 39 -12.37 31.59 -4.65
N HIS A 40 -12.86 30.55 -5.33
CA HIS A 40 -14.26 30.43 -5.69
C HIS A 40 -15.02 29.55 -4.69
N THR A 41 -15.35 30.17 -3.57
CA THR A 41 -16.51 29.86 -2.72
C THR A 41 -16.80 28.38 -2.55
N PHE A 42 -16.06 27.73 -1.64
CA PHE A 42 -16.50 26.47 -1.04
C PHE A 42 -17.81 26.73 -0.28
N GLN A 43 -18.94 26.63 -0.98
CA GLN A 43 -20.25 26.56 -0.35
C GLN A 43 -20.36 25.21 0.34
N GLN A 44 -20.06 25.23 1.64
CA GLN A 44 -20.26 24.13 2.54
C GLN A 44 -21.77 23.85 2.66
N SER A 45 -22.29 22.99 1.78
CA SER A 45 -23.66 22.51 1.86
C SER A 45 -23.81 21.62 3.09
N ASN A 46 -24.35 22.18 4.17
CA ASN A 46 -24.86 21.41 5.30
C ASN A 46 -26.07 20.60 4.80
N ILE A 47 -25.85 19.32 4.49
CA ILE A 47 -26.96 18.39 4.27
C ILE A 47 -27.58 18.13 5.64
N SER A 48 -28.81 18.62 5.79
CA SER A 48 -29.69 18.40 6.92
C SER A 48 -30.13 16.93 6.98
N SER A 49 -30.12 16.40 8.20
CA SER A 49 -30.60 15.10 8.67
C SER A 49 -31.83 14.55 7.94
N ASP A 50 -31.76 13.27 7.55
CA ASP A 50 -32.94 12.39 7.45
C ASP A 50 -32.61 11.08 8.17
N ASP A 51 -33.55 10.68 9.02
CA ASP A 51 -33.51 9.56 9.96
C ASP A 51 -33.90 8.28 9.24
N GLU A 52 -32.94 7.57 8.66
CA GLU A 52 -33.20 6.21 8.18
C GLU A 52 -32.85 5.20 9.28
N VAL A 53 -33.90 4.73 9.96
CA VAL A 53 -33.87 3.53 10.81
C VAL A 53 -33.51 2.33 9.91
N ILE A 54 -32.22 2.03 9.84
CA ILE A 54 -31.72 0.76 9.33
C ILE A 54 -31.98 -0.30 10.40
N GLU A 55 -33.06 -1.07 10.21
CA GLU A 55 -33.30 -2.33 10.92
C GLU A 55 -32.02 -3.18 10.84
N GLU A 56 -31.42 -3.42 12.00
CA GLU A 56 -30.19 -4.18 12.17
C GLU A 56 -30.50 -5.67 11.92
N ASP A 57 -30.55 -6.07 10.65
CA ASP A 57 -30.53 -7.50 10.26
C ASP A 57 -29.11 -8.04 10.49
N ASP A 58 -28.80 -8.38 11.75
CA ASP A 58 -27.55 -9.05 12.14
C ASP A 58 -27.55 -10.50 11.66
N ALA A 59 -27.32 -10.68 10.35
CA ALA A 59 -27.14 -11.97 9.71
C ALA A 59 -25.65 -12.40 9.66
N SER A 60 -24.81 -12.00 10.63
CA SER A 60 -23.37 -12.32 10.62
C SER A 60 -22.97 -13.46 11.57
N THR A 61 -23.73 -14.57 11.55
CA THR A 61 -23.34 -15.76 12.32
C THR A 61 -22.24 -16.58 11.63
N ASP A 62 -21.06 -16.55 12.25
CA ASP A 62 -19.96 -17.52 12.17
C ASP A 62 -19.26 -17.73 10.80
N ALA A 63 -18.71 -16.67 10.23
CA ALA A 63 -17.62 -16.82 9.26
C ALA A 63 -16.33 -17.26 9.97
N LYS A 64 -16.19 -18.56 10.27
CA LYS A 64 -14.96 -19.13 10.86
C LYS A 64 -13.73 -18.70 10.05
N ARG A 65 -12.95 -17.77 10.62
CA ARG A 65 -11.75 -17.21 10.02
C ARG A 65 -10.66 -18.29 9.95
N LYS A 66 -10.59 -19.03 8.84
CA LYS A 66 -9.50 -19.96 8.58
C LYS A 66 -8.20 -19.16 8.42
N SER A 67 -7.30 -19.25 9.38
CA SER A 67 -5.96 -18.65 9.28
C SER A 67 -5.08 -19.55 8.41
N TYR A 68 -4.85 -19.17 7.16
CA TYR A 68 -3.84 -19.82 6.33
C TYR A 68 -2.46 -19.29 6.74
N ILE A 69 -1.72 -20.06 7.54
CA ILE A 69 -0.32 -19.73 7.85
C ILE A 69 0.51 -20.14 6.62
N TRP A 70 0.85 -19.18 5.77
CA TRP A 70 1.82 -19.41 4.70
C TRP A 70 3.20 -19.71 5.29
N ARG A 71 3.55 -21.00 5.38
CA ARG A 71 4.90 -21.42 5.73
C ARG A 71 5.81 -21.14 4.53
N ARG A 72 6.67 -20.12 4.63
CA ARG A 72 7.75 -19.90 3.67
C ARG A 72 8.82 -20.97 3.86
N ARG A 73 9.25 -21.60 2.77
CA ARG A 73 10.38 -22.54 2.76
C ARG A 73 11.66 -21.78 3.14
N PRO A 74 12.50 -22.29 4.06
CA PRO A 74 13.80 -21.70 4.36
C PRO A 74 14.65 -21.60 3.10
N PHE A 75 15.22 -20.43 2.84
CA PHE A 75 16.15 -20.22 1.74
C PHE A 75 17.56 -20.58 2.24
N ASN A 76 18.15 -21.63 1.66
CA ASN A 76 19.51 -22.09 1.97
C ASN A 76 20.41 -21.82 0.74
N PRO A 77 20.96 -20.60 0.59
CA PRO A 77 21.87 -20.32 -0.52
C PRO A 77 23.17 -21.11 -0.32
N LYS A 78 23.61 -21.82 -1.36
CA LYS A 78 24.95 -22.38 -1.41
C LYS A 78 25.92 -21.27 -1.80
N THR A 79 26.80 -20.89 -0.88
CA THR A 79 27.86 -19.92 -1.16
C THR A 79 29.13 -20.68 -1.55
N GLU A 80 29.44 -20.71 -2.84
CA GLU A 80 30.76 -21.13 -3.32
C GLU A 80 31.65 -19.89 -3.49
N PRO A 81 32.92 -19.93 -3.05
CA PRO A 81 33.85 -18.84 -3.27
C PRO A 81 34.14 -18.70 -4.76
N PHE A 82 33.98 -17.49 -5.30
CA PHE A 82 34.43 -17.17 -6.65
C PHE A 82 35.96 -17.18 -6.68
N ILE A 83 36.55 -18.31 -7.09
CA ILE A 83 37.98 -18.41 -7.38
C ILE A 83 38.20 -17.81 -8.76
N GLY A 84 38.60 -16.54 -8.80
CA GLY A 84 39.11 -15.90 -10.01
C GLY A 84 40.45 -16.51 -10.42
N LYS A 85 40.61 -16.80 -11.70
CA LYS A 85 41.88 -17.20 -12.33
C LYS A 85 42.60 -15.97 -12.86
#